data_AF-A0A382Y4L2-F1
#
_entry.id   AF-A0A382Y4L2-F1
#
_cell.length_a   1.000
_cell.length_b   1.000
_cell.length_c   1.000
_cell.angle_alpha   90.00
_cell.angle_beta   90.00
_cell.angle_gamma   90.00
#
_symmetry.space_group_name_H-M   'P 1'
#
loop_
_entity.id
_entity.type
_entity.pdbx_description
1 polymer ?
#
loop_
_entity_poly.entity_id
_entity_poly.type
_entity_poly.pdbx_seq_one_letter_code
_entity_poly.pdbx_strand_id
1 'polypeptide(L)'
;VLPDIRRLDDTEIAAVQRHVDAGGALVVAGATGTMDAEGGKREQDPLFADSVGSVFRWESDDWQPRPTVLRTLPGEPEMPVYPHLPDSREGQGLMAKLEDLCDGFWLRTDAPWSVRVRAWRAEETAAIPVHWINYRQDEDAAMETPIPMGPIRVDLLLPDDTRVDRVEWIYPEMKEPLALAHNVVDGRITFEIPRLIVYGISVVRLK
;
A
#
# COMPACT_ATOMS: atom_id res chain seq x y z
N VAL A 1 9.86 1.42 -6.93
CA VAL A 1 9.28 0.78 -8.13
C VAL A 1 9.60 1.63 -9.34
N LEU A 2 10.15 1.06 -10.41
CA LEU A 2 10.42 1.73 -11.68
C LEU A 2 9.47 1.18 -12.77
N PRO A 3 8.51 1.99 -13.25
CA PRO A 3 7.51 1.54 -14.23
C PRO A 3 7.95 1.78 -15.68
N ASP A 4 8.41 0.73 -16.39
CA ASP A 4 8.83 0.75 -17.82
C ASP A 4 9.60 2.01 -18.27
N ILE A 5 10.54 2.50 -17.44
CA ILE A 5 11.35 3.68 -17.74
C ILE A 5 12.52 3.25 -18.63
N ARG A 6 12.27 3.19 -19.94
CA ARG A 6 13.20 2.55 -20.88
C ARG A 6 14.57 3.21 -20.95
N ARG A 7 14.62 4.54 -20.89
CA ARG A 7 15.84 5.33 -20.99
C ARG A 7 16.28 5.76 -19.60
N LEU A 8 17.47 5.33 -19.23
CA LEU A 8 18.16 5.80 -18.03
C LEU A 8 19.60 6.16 -18.42
N ASP A 9 20.02 7.33 -18.00
CA ASP A 9 21.42 7.72 -18.13
C ASP A 9 22.29 6.99 -17.09
N ASP A 10 23.61 7.02 -17.26
CA ASP A 10 24.54 6.30 -16.38
C ASP A 10 24.54 6.86 -14.94
N THR A 11 24.19 8.13 -14.75
CA THR A 11 24.10 8.78 -13.43
C THR A 11 22.85 8.32 -12.69
N GLU A 12 21.73 8.18 -13.40
CA GLU A 12 20.47 7.64 -12.88
C GLU A 12 20.63 6.17 -12.49
N ILE A 13 21.25 5.36 -13.36
CA ILE A 13 21.59 3.97 -13.06
C ILE A 13 22.47 3.89 -11.81
N ALA A 14 23.52 4.70 -11.71
CA ALA A 14 24.39 4.73 -10.53
C ALA A 14 23.64 5.19 -9.26
N ALA A 15 22.65 6.06 -9.37
CA ALA A 15 21.81 6.46 -8.24
C ALA A 15 20.89 5.32 -7.77
N VAL A 16 20.28 4.59 -8.71
CA VAL A 16 19.48 3.41 -8.40
C VAL A 16 20.34 2.33 -7.75
N GLN A 17 21.53 2.06 -8.29
CA GLN A 17 22.46 1.09 -7.73
C GLN A 17 22.87 1.46 -6.31
N ARG A 18 23.22 2.73 -6.05
CA ARG A 18 23.52 3.19 -4.68
C ARG A 18 22.38 2.99 -3.68
N HIS A 19 21.13 3.12 -4.12
CA HIS A 19 19.98 2.84 -3.26
C HIS A 19 19.91 1.34 -2.90
N VAL A 20 20.12 0.47 -3.88
CA VAL A 20 20.13 -0.98 -3.71
C VAL A 20 21.29 -1.43 -2.82
N ASP A 21 22.50 -0.91 -3.07
CA ASP A 21 23.71 -1.19 -2.28
C ASP A 21 23.57 -0.74 -0.82
N ALA A 22 22.76 0.30 -0.57
CA ALA A 22 22.43 0.78 0.77
C ALA A 22 21.34 -0.07 1.49
N GLY A 23 20.93 -1.20 0.90
CA GLY A 23 19.91 -2.10 1.44
C GLY A 23 18.48 -1.79 0.96
N GLY A 24 18.32 -0.88 -0.01
CA GLY A 24 17.03 -0.63 -0.64
C GLY A 24 16.58 -1.79 -1.54
N ALA A 25 15.28 -1.97 -1.67
CA ALA A 25 14.68 -2.93 -2.60
C ALA A 25 14.11 -2.22 -3.83
N LEU A 26 14.27 -2.85 -5.00
CA LEU A 26 13.84 -2.32 -6.28
C LEU A 26 12.93 -3.31 -7.00
N VAL A 27 11.74 -2.85 -7.39
CA VAL A 27 10.91 -3.55 -8.38
C VAL A 27 11.00 -2.82 -9.70
N VAL A 28 11.34 -3.54 -10.74
CA VAL A 28 11.55 -3.04 -12.11
C VAL A 28 10.52 -3.71 -13.01
N ALA A 29 9.70 -2.92 -13.69
CA ALA A 29 8.72 -3.44 -14.66
C ALA A 29 9.13 -3.12 -16.11
N GLY A 30 8.72 -3.98 -17.03
CA GLY A 30 8.86 -3.76 -18.48
C GLY A 30 10.31 -3.75 -18.96
N ALA A 31 10.61 -2.80 -19.86
CA ALA A 31 11.90 -2.61 -20.49
C ALA A 31 12.71 -1.47 -19.82
N THR A 32 12.49 -1.23 -18.53
CA THR A 32 13.22 -0.22 -17.76
C THR A 32 14.74 -0.41 -17.89
N GLY A 33 15.48 0.67 -18.12
CA GLY A 33 16.95 0.65 -18.17
C GLY A 33 17.57 -0.05 -19.39
N THR A 34 16.76 -0.49 -20.35
CA THR A 34 17.26 -1.18 -21.56
C THR A 34 17.87 -0.25 -22.60
N MET A 35 17.71 1.07 -22.44
CA MET A 35 18.26 2.11 -23.31
C MET A 35 19.09 3.14 -22.56
N ASP A 36 20.09 3.72 -23.23
CA ASP A 36 20.80 4.92 -22.78
C ASP A 36 19.94 6.19 -22.96
N ALA A 37 20.50 7.34 -22.56
CA ALA A 37 19.83 8.64 -22.64
C ALA A 37 19.48 9.03 -24.09
N GLU A 38 20.34 8.65 -25.03
CA GLU A 38 20.22 8.89 -26.47
C GLU A 38 19.24 7.91 -27.15
N GLY A 39 18.80 6.88 -26.45
CA GLY A 39 17.89 5.84 -26.95
C GLY A 39 18.61 4.67 -27.64
N GLY A 40 19.94 4.59 -27.54
CA GLY A 40 20.73 3.43 -27.89
C GLY A 40 20.42 2.25 -26.97
N LYS A 41 20.31 1.05 -27.56
CA LYS A 41 20.03 -0.17 -26.79
C LYS A 41 21.29 -0.62 -26.05
N ARG A 42 21.17 -0.91 -24.77
CA ARG A 42 22.26 -1.48 -23.97
C ARG A 42 22.39 -2.98 -24.21
N GLU A 43 23.62 -3.49 -24.25
CA GLU A 43 23.88 -4.94 -24.43
C GLU A 43 23.49 -5.76 -23.19
N GLN A 44 23.63 -5.17 -22.01
CA GLN A 44 23.25 -5.76 -20.73
C GLN A 44 22.38 -4.78 -19.95
N ASP A 45 21.46 -5.33 -19.15
CA ASP A 45 20.59 -4.54 -18.28
C ASP A 45 21.38 -4.17 -17.01
N PRO A 46 21.80 -2.90 -16.86
CA PRO A 46 22.75 -2.52 -15.82
C PRO A 46 22.13 -2.61 -14.42
N LEU A 47 20.80 -2.67 -14.32
CA LEU A 47 20.08 -2.81 -13.04
C LEU A 47 20.17 -4.22 -12.45
N PHE A 48 20.63 -5.21 -13.22
CA PHE A 48 20.69 -6.62 -12.82
C PHE A 48 22.10 -7.23 -12.87
N ALA A 49 23.12 -6.43 -13.16
CA ALA A 49 24.49 -6.94 -13.34
C ALA A 49 25.13 -7.43 -12.02
N ASP A 50 24.84 -6.77 -10.88
CA ASP A 50 25.61 -6.97 -9.64
C ASP A 50 24.77 -7.24 -8.37
N SER A 51 23.44 -7.05 -8.39
CA SER A 51 22.59 -7.11 -7.18
C SER A 51 21.62 -8.28 -7.18
N VAL A 52 22.12 -9.46 -6.79
CA VAL A 52 21.31 -10.68 -6.70
C VAL A 52 20.52 -10.70 -5.39
N GLY A 53 19.25 -10.29 -5.43
CA GLY A 53 18.28 -10.52 -4.34
C GLY A 53 17.39 -9.33 -3.96
N SER A 54 17.89 -8.10 -4.10
CA SER A 54 17.18 -6.85 -3.77
C SER A 54 16.54 -6.17 -4.98
N VAL A 55 16.82 -6.66 -6.20
CA VAL A 55 16.19 -6.21 -7.44
C VAL A 55 15.30 -7.32 -7.99
N PHE A 56 14.01 -7.03 -8.15
CA PHE A 56 13.03 -7.93 -8.72
C PHE A 56 12.53 -7.40 -10.07
N ARG A 57 12.68 -8.22 -11.11
CA ARG A 57 12.11 -7.96 -12.44
C ARG A 57 10.69 -8.49 -12.50
N TRP A 58 9.74 -7.58 -12.73
CA TRP A 58 8.39 -7.94 -13.10
C TRP A 58 8.32 -8.17 -14.61
N GLU A 59 8.24 -9.45 -15.00
CA GLU A 59 8.25 -9.88 -16.41
C GLU A 59 6.85 -10.06 -17.01
N SER A 60 5.79 -10.11 -16.19
CA SER A 60 4.45 -10.35 -16.70
C SER A 60 3.86 -9.09 -17.33
N ASP A 61 3.43 -9.24 -18.58
CA ASP A 61 2.59 -8.31 -19.30
C ASP A 61 1.10 -8.67 -19.22
N ASP A 62 0.74 -9.78 -18.55
CA ASP A 62 -0.63 -10.32 -18.50
C ASP A 62 -1.62 -9.48 -17.69
N TRP A 63 -1.13 -8.54 -16.88
CA TRP A 63 -1.98 -7.59 -16.16
C TRP A 63 -2.47 -6.46 -17.08
N GLN A 64 -3.00 -6.82 -18.25
CA GLN A 64 -3.69 -5.90 -19.14
C GLN A 64 -5.16 -5.75 -18.75
N PRO A 65 -5.76 -4.57 -18.98
CA PRO A 65 -7.18 -4.43 -18.82
C PRO A 65 -7.92 -5.25 -19.89
N ARG A 66 -9.02 -5.87 -19.50
CA ARG A 66 -9.91 -6.61 -20.41
C ARG A 66 -11.14 -5.76 -20.70
N PRO A 67 -11.58 -5.65 -21.97
CA PRO A 67 -12.87 -5.07 -22.29
C PRO A 67 -13.96 -5.79 -21.49
N THR A 68 -14.64 -5.05 -20.63
CA THR A 68 -15.67 -5.56 -19.73
C THR A 68 -16.90 -4.68 -19.84
N VAL A 69 -18.05 -5.30 -20.09
CA VAL A 69 -19.35 -4.62 -20.14
C VAL A 69 -19.81 -4.31 -18.72
N LEU A 70 -19.91 -3.02 -18.38
CA LEU A 70 -20.38 -2.57 -17.08
C LEU A 70 -21.90 -2.55 -17.03
N ARG A 71 -22.51 -3.71 -16.77
CA ARG A 71 -23.98 -3.91 -16.73
C ARG A 71 -24.70 -3.09 -15.65
N THR A 72 -23.96 -2.52 -14.71
CA THR A 72 -24.49 -1.66 -13.66
C THR A 72 -24.66 -0.21 -14.10
N LEU A 73 -24.18 0.17 -15.29
CA LEU A 73 -24.27 1.53 -15.82
C LEU A 73 -25.26 1.62 -17.00
N PRO A 74 -26.00 2.73 -17.15
CA PRO A 74 -26.89 2.93 -18.28
C PRO A 74 -26.15 2.82 -19.62
N GLY A 75 -26.74 2.09 -20.56
CA GLY A 75 -26.15 1.85 -21.88
C GLY A 75 -25.06 0.76 -21.90
N GLU A 76 -24.82 0.09 -20.77
CA GLU A 76 -23.90 -1.04 -20.64
C GLU A 76 -22.54 -0.78 -21.35
N PRO A 77 -21.82 0.30 -20.99
CA PRO A 77 -20.60 0.66 -21.68
C PRO A 77 -19.53 -0.44 -21.52
N GLU A 78 -18.79 -0.69 -22.59
CA GLU A 78 -17.61 -1.52 -22.55
C GLU A 78 -16.41 -0.67 -22.11
N MET A 79 -15.74 -1.07 -21.03
CA MET A 79 -14.59 -0.35 -20.49
C MET A 79 -13.39 -1.29 -20.29
N PRO A 80 -12.16 -0.78 -20.41
CA PRO A 80 -10.96 -1.52 -20.02
C PRO A 80 -10.94 -1.68 -18.50
N VAL A 81 -11.16 -2.90 -18.00
CA VAL A 81 -11.15 -3.21 -16.57
C VAL A 81 -9.99 -4.15 -16.26
N TYR A 82 -9.15 -3.76 -15.31
CA TYR A 82 -8.09 -4.63 -14.80
C TYR A 82 -8.69 -5.78 -13.98
N PRO A 83 -8.15 -7.00 -14.10
CA PRO A 83 -8.48 -8.10 -13.20
C PRO A 83 -8.40 -7.66 -11.74
N HIS A 84 -9.40 -8.06 -10.96
CA HIS A 84 -9.37 -7.90 -9.51
C HIS A 84 -8.18 -8.69 -8.95
N LEU A 85 -7.41 -8.07 -8.05
CA LEU A 85 -6.21 -8.68 -7.48
C LEU A 85 -6.45 -10.08 -6.87
N PRO A 86 -7.54 -10.34 -6.12
CA PRO A 86 -7.85 -11.69 -5.63
C PRO A 86 -8.07 -12.74 -6.73
N ASP A 87 -8.40 -12.32 -7.95
CA ASP A 87 -8.63 -13.21 -9.09
C ASP A 87 -7.43 -13.29 -10.05
N SER A 88 -6.36 -12.52 -9.78
CA SER A 88 -5.15 -12.48 -10.60
C SER A 88 -4.01 -13.22 -9.90
N ARG A 89 -3.65 -14.41 -10.42
CA ARG A 89 -2.53 -15.20 -9.91
C ARG A 89 -1.21 -14.42 -10.02
N GLU A 90 -1.02 -13.73 -11.13
CA GLU A 90 0.15 -12.90 -11.40
C GLU A 90 0.19 -11.73 -10.42
N GLY A 91 -0.92 -10.97 -10.27
CA GLY A 91 -1.01 -9.87 -9.31
C GLY A 91 -0.73 -10.32 -7.86
N GLN A 92 -1.26 -11.48 -7.45
CA GLN A 92 -0.93 -12.08 -6.16
C GLN A 92 0.56 -12.41 -6.03
N GLY A 93 1.18 -12.92 -7.09
CA GLY A 93 2.62 -13.17 -7.15
C GLY A 93 3.45 -11.90 -6.99
N LEU A 94 3.06 -10.80 -7.65
CA LEU A 94 3.69 -9.49 -7.49
C LEU A 94 3.58 -9.00 -6.03
N MET A 95 2.40 -9.08 -5.44
CA MET A 95 2.18 -8.66 -4.06
C MET A 95 2.97 -9.48 -3.06
N ALA A 96 3.08 -10.80 -3.26
CA ALA A 96 3.93 -11.66 -2.44
C ALA A 96 5.41 -11.28 -2.56
N LYS A 97 5.89 -10.92 -3.76
CA LYS A 97 7.27 -10.43 -3.91
C LYS A 97 7.52 -9.05 -3.33
N LEU A 98 6.53 -8.15 -3.40
CA LEU A 98 6.61 -6.89 -2.68
C LEU A 98 6.65 -7.12 -1.17
N GLU A 99 5.88 -8.07 -0.64
CA GLU A 99 5.92 -8.44 0.77
C GLU A 99 7.31 -8.98 1.17
N ASP A 100 7.87 -9.93 0.39
CA ASP A 100 9.21 -10.48 0.63
C ASP A 100 10.30 -9.39 0.61
N LEU A 101 10.24 -8.47 -0.36
CA LEU A 101 11.24 -7.41 -0.55
C LEU A 101 11.18 -6.30 0.50
N CYS A 102 10.03 -6.13 1.14
CA CYS A 102 9.80 -5.07 2.13
C CYS A 102 9.86 -5.59 3.57
N ASP A 103 10.40 -6.80 3.80
CA ASP A 103 10.41 -7.47 5.11
C ASP A 103 9.01 -7.63 5.73
N GLY A 104 8.00 -7.75 4.87
CA GLY A 104 6.60 -7.85 5.25
C GLY A 104 5.86 -6.51 5.34
N PHE A 105 4.53 -6.57 5.30
CA PHE A 105 3.72 -5.38 5.54
C PHE A 105 3.61 -5.07 7.04
N TRP A 106 3.94 -3.82 7.39
CA TRP A 106 3.77 -3.32 8.74
C TRP A 106 2.30 -3.11 9.11
N LEU A 107 1.40 -2.95 8.13
CA LEU A 107 -0.05 -2.87 8.35
C LEU A 107 -0.78 -3.89 7.47
N ARG A 108 -1.64 -4.68 8.10
CA ARG A 108 -2.60 -5.58 7.46
C ARG A 108 -4.01 -5.20 7.94
N THR A 109 -4.95 -5.08 7.00
CA THR A 109 -6.33 -4.69 7.32
C THR A 109 -7.29 -5.20 6.25
N ASP A 110 -8.55 -5.41 6.64
CA ASP A 110 -9.67 -5.71 5.72
C ASP A 110 -10.44 -4.45 5.29
N ALA A 111 -9.90 -3.25 5.59
CA ALA A 111 -10.44 -2.01 5.08
C ALA A 111 -10.53 -2.06 3.54
N PRO A 112 -11.65 -1.63 2.94
CA PRO A 112 -11.81 -1.68 1.50
C PRO A 112 -10.92 -0.65 0.80
N TRP A 113 -10.82 -0.76 -0.52
CA TRP A 113 -10.07 0.16 -1.38
C TRP A 113 -10.46 1.64 -1.23
N SER A 114 -11.70 1.93 -0.80
CA SER A 114 -12.19 3.29 -0.57
C SER A 114 -11.65 3.93 0.70
N VAL A 115 -10.96 3.16 1.57
CA VAL A 115 -10.37 3.67 2.81
C VAL A 115 -8.88 3.92 2.59
N ARG A 116 -8.44 5.17 2.84
CA ARG A 116 -7.03 5.53 2.89
C ARG A 116 -6.52 5.49 4.31
N VAL A 117 -5.30 4.98 4.48
CA VAL A 117 -4.66 4.84 5.79
C VAL A 117 -3.31 5.53 5.78
N ARG A 118 -3.02 6.28 6.83
CA ARG A 118 -1.70 6.88 7.06
C ARG A 118 -1.33 6.69 8.53
N ALA A 119 -0.16 6.10 8.79
CA ALA A 119 0.41 6.05 10.13
C ALA A 119 1.65 6.94 10.24
N TRP A 120 1.93 7.38 11.46
CA TRP A 120 3.16 8.08 11.80
C TRP A 120 3.51 7.82 13.25
N ARG A 121 4.77 8.11 13.63
CA ARG A 121 5.17 8.20 15.03
C ARG A 121 4.92 9.63 15.49
N ALA A 122 4.22 9.82 16.61
CA ALA A 122 4.06 11.16 17.17
C ALA A 122 5.41 11.64 17.73
N GLU A 123 5.75 12.92 17.50
CA GLU A 123 7.04 13.49 17.92
C GLU A 123 7.07 13.77 19.43
N GLU A 124 6.00 14.36 19.95
CA GLU A 124 5.93 14.84 21.34
C GLU A 124 5.29 13.85 22.31
N THR A 125 4.71 12.76 21.78
CA THR A 125 4.02 11.77 22.62
C THR A 125 4.45 10.37 22.25
N ALA A 126 4.51 9.49 23.25
CA ALA A 126 4.73 8.06 23.08
C ALA A 126 3.50 7.41 22.44
N ALA A 127 3.30 7.64 21.13
CA ALA A 127 2.14 7.16 20.41
C ALA A 127 2.43 6.91 18.92
N ILE A 128 1.68 5.97 18.34
CA ILE A 128 1.61 5.73 16.90
C ILE A 128 0.16 5.97 16.47
N PRO A 129 -0.16 7.16 15.94
CA PRO A 129 -1.44 7.40 15.31
C PRO A 129 -1.55 6.70 13.96
N VAL A 130 -2.72 6.16 13.68
CA VAL A 130 -3.11 5.64 12.37
C VAL A 130 -4.40 6.34 11.97
N HIS A 131 -4.34 7.18 10.96
CA HIS A 131 -5.47 7.95 10.42
C HIS A 131 -6.13 7.21 9.28
N TRP A 132 -7.45 7.10 9.37
CA TRP A 132 -8.31 6.37 8.44
C TRP A 132 -9.28 7.35 7.83
N ILE A 133 -9.38 7.37 6.51
CA ILE A 133 -10.30 8.24 5.76
C ILE A 133 -11.11 7.38 4.81
N ASN A 134 -12.43 7.41 4.94
CA ASN A 134 -13.37 6.70 4.09
C ASN A 134 -13.90 7.64 2.99
N TYR A 135 -13.55 7.33 1.75
CA TYR A 135 -14.07 8.03 0.57
C TYR A 135 -15.33 7.39 -0.01
N ARG A 136 -15.89 6.36 0.66
CA ARG A 136 -17.13 5.75 0.22
C ARG A 136 -18.29 6.66 0.54
N GLN A 137 -19.00 7.09 -0.49
CA GLN A 137 -20.15 7.97 -0.39
C GLN A 137 -21.27 7.51 -1.34
N ASP A 138 -22.46 8.04 -1.11
CA ASP A 138 -23.56 7.98 -2.07
C ASP A 138 -23.29 9.02 -3.18
N GLU A 139 -22.86 8.54 -4.34
CA GLU A 139 -22.51 9.39 -5.50
C GLU A 139 -23.75 10.02 -6.15
N ASP A 140 -24.96 9.51 -5.88
CA ASP A 140 -26.22 10.03 -6.43
C ASP A 140 -26.86 11.10 -5.52
N ALA A 141 -26.34 11.26 -4.30
CA ALA A 141 -26.85 12.23 -3.35
C ALA A 141 -26.50 13.67 -3.76
N ALA A 142 -27.45 14.59 -3.60
CA ALA A 142 -27.25 16.02 -3.91
C ALA A 142 -26.24 16.72 -2.98
N MET A 143 -25.85 16.06 -1.88
CA MET A 143 -24.84 16.51 -0.93
C MET A 143 -23.98 15.31 -0.53
N GLU A 144 -22.73 15.58 -0.14
CA GLU A 144 -21.77 14.56 0.31
C GLU A 144 -22.37 13.73 1.46
N THR A 145 -22.68 12.46 1.16
CA THR A 145 -23.31 11.53 2.09
C THR A 145 -22.41 10.31 2.25
N PRO A 146 -21.53 10.29 3.27
CA PRO A 146 -20.60 9.19 3.49
C PRO A 146 -21.37 7.91 3.84
N ILE A 147 -20.93 6.76 3.29
CA ILE A 147 -21.47 5.45 3.61
C ILE A 147 -20.58 4.84 4.71
N PRO A 148 -21.06 4.74 5.96
CA PRO A 148 -20.25 4.25 7.07
C PRO A 148 -19.86 2.78 6.91
N MET A 149 -18.71 2.42 7.47
CA MET A 149 -18.15 1.09 7.37
C MET A 149 -17.61 0.57 8.69
N GLY A 150 -17.58 -0.75 8.86
CA GLY A 150 -17.04 -1.42 10.03
C GLY A 150 -17.76 -2.73 10.36
N PRO A 151 -17.19 -3.56 11.26
CA PRO A 151 -15.89 -3.36 11.89
C PRO A 151 -14.72 -3.51 10.89
N ILE A 152 -13.63 -2.76 11.11
CA ILE A 152 -12.39 -2.87 10.34
C ILE A 152 -11.35 -3.53 11.24
N ARG A 153 -10.77 -4.64 10.79
CA ARG A 153 -9.69 -5.34 11.48
C ARG A 153 -8.36 -4.69 11.17
N VAL A 154 -7.56 -4.54 12.20
CA VAL A 154 -6.22 -3.96 12.10
C VAL A 154 -5.23 -4.93 12.73
N ASP A 155 -4.19 -5.28 11.97
CA ASP A 155 -2.98 -5.98 12.42
C ASP A 155 -1.79 -5.09 12.04
N LEU A 156 -1.19 -4.48 13.06
CA LEU A 156 -0.12 -3.50 12.92
C LEU A 156 1.16 -4.04 13.59
N LEU A 157 2.23 -4.20 12.81
CA LEU A 157 3.57 -4.44 13.32
C LEU A 157 4.11 -3.16 13.94
N LEU A 158 4.54 -3.25 15.18
CA LEU A 158 5.13 -2.13 15.89
C LEU A 158 6.66 -2.13 15.72
N PRO A 159 7.31 -0.96 15.84
CA PRO A 159 8.76 -0.91 15.95
C PRO A 159 9.27 -1.76 17.12
N ASP A 160 10.49 -2.27 17.00
CA ASP A 160 11.15 -3.01 18.07
C ASP A 160 11.17 -2.24 19.39
N ASP A 161 11.19 -2.98 20.51
CA ASP A 161 11.22 -2.48 21.88
C ASP A 161 10.01 -1.63 22.31
N THR A 162 8.98 -1.48 21.47
CA THR A 162 7.77 -0.77 21.86
C THR A 162 6.88 -1.61 22.77
N ARG A 163 6.33 -0.97 23.81
CA ARG A 163 5.34 -1.58 24.69
C ARG A 163 4.04 -0.80 24.59
N VAL A 164 2.97 -1.49 24.22
CA VAL A 164 1.64 -0.90 24.16
C VAL A 164 1.08 -0.69 25.55
N ASP A 165 0.56 0.50 25.80
CA ASP A 165 -0.25 0.83 26.98
C ASP A 165 -1.72 0.56 26.70
N ARG A 166 -2.25 1.19 25.65
CA ARG A 166 -3.65 1.05 25.21
C ARG A 166 -3.84 1.47 23.76
N VAL A 167 -4.99 1.13 23.20
CA VAL A 167 -5.44 1.61 21.89
C VAL A 167 -6.70 2.43 22.09
N GLU A 168 -6.74 3.61 21.46
CA GLU A 168 -7.87 4.53 21.50
C GLU A 168 -8.40 4.76 20.08
N TRP A 169 -9.71 4.91 19.94
CA TRP A 169 -10.37 5.36 18.72
C TRP A 169 -10.90 6.76 18.92
N ILE A 170 -10.55 7.68 18.01
CA ILE A 170 -10.92 9.09 18.06
C ILE A 170 -11.49 9.48 16.71
N TYR A 171 -12.65 10.14 16.71
CA TYR A 171 -13.25 10.69 15.49
C TYR A 171 -14.03 11.97 15.82
N PRO A 172 -14.31 12.84 14.83
CA PRO A 172 -14.76 14.22 15.08
C PRO A 172 -16.03 14.36 15.89
N GLU A 173 -16.99 13.46 15.69
CA GLU A 173 -18.30 13.49 16.34
C GLU A 173 -18.25 12.96 17.78
N MET A 174 -17.09 12.46 18.23
CA MET A 174 -16.91 11.83 19.54
C MET A 174 -16.43 12.84 20.59
N LYS A 175 -17.04 12.81 21.79
CA LYS A 175 -16.64 13.68 22.91
C LYS A 175 -15.38 13.20 23.64
N GLU A 176 -15.21 11.89 23.78
CA GLU A 176 -14.10 11.27 24.51
C GLU A 176 -13.58 10.06 23.73
N PRO A 177 -12.25 9.82 23.68
CA PRO A 177 -11.68 8.66 23.01
C PRO A 177 -12.29 7.33 23.48
N LEU A 178 -12.60 6.45 22.54
CA LEU A 178 -13.08 5.10 22.85
C LEU A 178 -11.89 4.15 23.02
N ALA A 179 -11.75 3.54 24.19
CA ALA A 179 -10.76 2.48 24.38
C ALA A 179 -11.13 1.24 23.55
N LEU A 180 -10.17 0.74 22.76
CA LEU A 180 -10.32 -0.49 21.99
C LEU A 180 -9.64 -1.66 22.69
N ALA A 181 -10.33 -2.80 22.74
CA ALA A 181 -9.71 -4.06 23.08
C ALA A 181 -8.63 -4.37 22.03
N HIS A 182 -7.47 -4.83 22.50
CA HIS A 182 -6.35 -5.17 21.64
C HIS A 182 -5.58 -6.36 22.19
N ASN A 183 -4.89 -7.06 21.31
CA ASN A 183 -3.98 -8.14 21.66
C ASN A 183 -2.61 -7.90 21.03
N VAL A 184 -1.54 -8.19 21.75
CA VAL A 184 -0.16 -8.04 21.28
C VAL A 184 0.51 -9.41 21.27
N VAL A 185 0.94 -9.87 20.09
CA VAL A 185 1.64 -11.14 19.89
C VAL A 185 2.78 -10.89 18.90
N ASP A 186 4.00 -11.28 19.26
CA ASP A 186 5.19 -11.18 18.39
C ASP A 186 5.39 -9.78 17.77
N GLY A 187 5.23 -8.72 18.59
CA GLY A 187 5.39 -7.33 18.15
C GLY A 187 4.24 -6.78 17.30
N ARG A 188 3.23 -7.59 16.98
CA ARG A 188 2.02 -7.17 16.26
C ARG A 188 0.88 -6.89 17.20
N ILE A 189 0.24 -5.73 17.03
CA ILE A 189 -0.98 -5.37 17.72
C ILE A 189 -2.19 -5.62 16.81
N THR A 190 -3.18 -6.32 17.36
CA THR A 190 -4.46 -6.59 16.69
C THR A 190 -5.60 -5.90 17.43
N PHE A 191 -6.48 -5.21 16.70
CA PHE A 191 -7.68 -4.55 17.24
C PHE A 191 -8.73 -4.32 16.14
N GLU A 192 -9.94 -3.91 16.53
CA GLU A 192 -11.04 -3.62 15.60
C GLU A 192 -11.54 -2.18 15.76
N ILE A 193 -11.64 -1.46 14.64
CA ILE A 193 -12.30 -0.15 14.59
C ILE A 193 -13.80 -0.42 14.38
N PRO A 194 -14.68 -0.01 15.32
CA PRO A 194 -16.08 -0.42 15.27
C PRO A 194 -16.85 0.20 14.11
N ARG A 195 -16.56 1.47 13.81
CA ARG A 195 -17.23 2.23 12.76
C ARG A 195 -16.38 3.40 12.29
N LEU A 196 -16.21 3.51 10.98
CA LEU A 196 -15.60 4.62 10.26
C LEU A 196 -16.67 5.30 9.39
N ILE A 197 -16.94 6.58 9.63
CA ILE A 197 -17.94 7.35 8.86
C ILE A 197 -17.21 8.12 7.75
N VAL A 198 -16.57 9.25 8.10
CA VAL A 198 -15.73 10.05 7.18
C VAL A 198 -14.26 9.79 7.48
N TYR A 199 -13.83 10.07 8.71
CA TYR A 199 -12.47 9.80 9.14
C TYR A 199 -12.39 9.56 10.64
N GLY A 200 -11.28 8.98 11.08
CA GLY A 200 -10.93 8.83 12.48
C GLY A 200 -9.50 8.33 12.65
N ILE A 201 -9.01 8.35 13.87
CA ILE A 201 -7.64 8.00 14.22
C ILE A 201 -7.68 6.91 15.28
N SER A 202 -7.08 5.76 14.98
CA SER A 202 -6.72 4.80 16.02
C SER A 202 -5.35 5.18 16.55
N VAL A 203 -5.26 5.46 17.84
CA VAL A 203 -4.02 5.88 18.51
C VAL A 203 -3.51 4.72 19.35
N VAL A 204 -2.39 4.14 18.95
CA VAL A 204 -1.65 3.17 19.78
C VAL A 204 -0.77 3.94 20.75
N ARG A 205 -1.15 3.96 22.02
CA ARG A 205 -0.36 4.59 23.09
C ARG A 205 0.73 3.64 23.53
N LEU A 206 1.95 4.16 23.66
CA LEU A 206 3.13 3.43 24.08
C LEU A 206 3.47 3.78 25.53
N LYS A 207 4.16 2.87 26.22
CA LYS A 207 4.69 3.07 27.59
C LYS A 207 6.01 3.81 27.60
#